data_AF-A0AAD9P2Z0-F1
#
_entry.id   AF-A0AAD9P2Z0-F1
#
_cell.length_a   1.000
_cell.length_b   1.000
_cell.length_c   1.000
_cell.angle_alpha   90.00
_cell.angle_beta   90.00
_cell.angle_gamma   90.00
#
_symmetry.space_group_name_H-M   'P 1'
#
loop_
_entity.id
_entity.type
_entity.pdbx_description
1 polymer ?
#
loop_
_entity_poly.entity_id
_entity_poly.type
_entity_poly.pdbx_seq_one_letter_code
_entity_poly.pdbx_strand_id
1 'polypeptide(L)'
;METLLEQQRRYHEERERLMDNMAKEMLHPKKTNREQINSDTRLRQLLDRSMETGGELRDLYEDKDGLRKEEIAALSGPNEFAEFYSRLKIIKDFHRKHPNEVGTYY
;
A
#
# COMPACT_ATOMS: atom_id res chain seq x y z
N MET A 1 15.13 -1.70 -5.25
CA MET A 1 14.98 -2.74 -4.22
C MET A 1 13.97 -2.18 -3.24
N GLU A 2 12.76 -2.72 -3.22
CA GLU A 2 11.70 -2.28 -2.32
C GLU A 2 11.95 -2.97 -0.97
N THR A 3 12.09 -2.21 0.12
CA THR A 3 12.34 -2.80 1.43
C THR A 3 11.04 -3.32 2.05
N LEU A 4 11.11 -4.21 3.04
CA LEU A 4 9.92 -4.80 3.65
C LEU A 4 9.05 -3.73 4.30
N LEU A 5 9.67 -2.75 4.95
CA LEU A 5 8.98 -1.61 5.55
C LEU A 5 8.31 -0.71 4.50
N GLU A 6 8.94 -0.52 3.34
CA GLU A 6 8.33 0.24 2.24
C GLU A 6 7.16 -0.53 1.62
N GLN A 7 7.28 -1.85 1.50
CA GLN A 7 6.18 -2.71 1.06
C GLN A 7 4.99 -2.64 2.03
N GLN A 8 5.24 -2.67 3.35
CA GLN A 8 4.19 -2.47 4.37
C GLN A 8 3.54 -1.08 4.23
N ARG A 9 4.34 -0.03 4.06
CA ARG A 9 3.83 1.34 3.86
C ARG A 9 2.91 1.41 2.63
N ARG A 10 3.34 0.82 1.51
CA ARG A 10 2.56 0.79 0.26
C ARG A 10 1.24 0.04 0.42
N TYR A 11 1.24 -1.09 1.11
CA TYR A 11 0.01 -1.85 1.35
C TYR A 11 -0.98 -1.11 2.26
N HIS A 12 -0.50 -0.41 3.29
CA HIS A 12 -1.37 0.46 4.09
C HIS A 12 -1.99 1.58 3.25
N GLU A 13 -1.16 2.24 2.43
CA GLU A 13 -1.61 3.31 1.53
C GLU A 13 -2.62 2.80 0.50
N GLU A 14 -2.41 1.61 -0.08
CA GLU A 14 -3.35 0.96 -0.99
C GLU A 14 -4.70 0.68 -0.30
N ARG A 15 -4.69 0.14 0.92
CA ARG A 15 -5.93 -0.12 1.67
C ARG A 15 -6.70 1.16 1.98
N GLU A 16 -6.00 2.24 2.33
CA GLU A 16 -6.63 3.54 2.58
C GLU A 16 -7.32 4.07 1.31
N ARG A 17 -6.65 3.98 0.15
CA ARG A 17 -7.24 4.36 -1.13
C ARG A 17 -8.43 3.49 -1.53
N LEU A 18 -8.35 2.17 -1.32
CA LEU A 18 -9.47 1.26 -1.57
C LEU A 18 -10.69 1.62 -0.72
N MET A 19 -10.48 1.95 0.56
CA MET A 19 -11.56 2.41 1.44
C MET A 19 -12.16 3.74 0.97
N ASP A 20 -11.34 4.72 0.59
CA ASP A 20 -11.82 5.99 0.07
C ASP A 20 -12.60 5.80 -1.25
N ASN A 21 -12.12 4.96 -2.16
CA ASN A 21 -12.81 4.63 -3.41
C ASN A 21 -14.15 3.93 -3.16
N MET A 22 -14.21 2.97 -2.22
CA MET A 22 -15.47 2.34 -1.82
C MET A 22 -16.45 3.36 -1.22
N ALA A 23 -15.97 4.26 -0.35
CA ALA A 23 -16.79 5.30 0.24
C ALA A 23 -17.35 6.26 -0.83
N LYS A 24 -16.51 6.68 -1.78
CA LYS A 24 -16.91 7.52 -2.93
C LYS A 24 -17.94 6.82 -3.83
N GLU A 25 -17.72 5.55 -4.15
CA GLU A 25 -18.65 4.77 -4.96
C GLU A 25 -19.99 4.59 -4.22
N MET A 26 -19.98 4.32 -2.91
CA MET A 26 -21.20 4.23 -2.10
C MET A 26 -21.96 5.55 -2.04
N LEU A 27 -21.27 6.68 -1.90
CA LEU A 27 -21.85 8.03 -1.85
C LEU A 27 -22.44 8.48 -3.20
N HIS A 28 -21.90 7.98 -4.31
CA HIS A 28 -22.40 8.33 -5.65
C HIS A 28 -23.86 7.87 -5.84
N PRO A 29 -24.77 8.75 -6.29
CA PRO A 29 -26.17 8.38 -6.49
C PRO A 29 -26.34 7.53 -7.76
N LYS A 30 -27.02 6.39 -7.64
CA LYS A 30 -27.36 5.50 -8.77
C LYS A 30 -28.81 5.74 -9.15
N LYS A 31 -29.07 6.12 -10.41
CA LYS A 31 -30.40 6.51 -10.88
C LYS A 31 -31.16 5.34 -11.49
N THR A 32 -30.45 4.31 -11.93
CA THR A 32 -31.02 3.12 -12.59
C THR A 32 -30.55 1.82 -11.94
N ASN A 33 -31.35 0.76 -12.06
CA ASN A 33 -30.97 -0.58 -11.58
C ASN A 33 -29.66 -1.08 -12.23
N ARG A 34 -29.42 -0.73 -13.50
CA ARG A 34 -28.18 -1.08 -14.19
C ARG A 34 -26.97 -0.40 -13.56
N GLU A 35 -27.08 0.88 -13.23
CA GLU A 35 -26.02 1.62 -12.52
C GLU A 35 -25.77 1.06 -11.12
N GLN A 36 -26.83 0.66 -10.41
CA GLN A 36 -26.72 0.01 -9.11
C GLN A 36 -25.93 -1.31 -9.21
N ILE A 37 -26.33 -2.22 -10.12
CA ILE A 37 -25.62 -3.50 -10.31
C ILE A 37 -24.15 -3.30 -10.70
N ASN A 38 -23.88 -2.32 -11.56
CA ASN A 38 -22.51 -1.99 -11.95
C ASN A 38 -21.70 -1.44 -10.76
N SER A 39 -22.29 -0.59 -9.93
CA SER A 39 -21.69 -0.10 -8.69
C SER A 39 -21.39 -1.26 -7.73
N ASP A 40 -22.35 -2.15 -7.50
CA ASP A 40 -22.19 -3.29 -6.58
C ASP A 40 -21.08 -4.24 -7.05
N THR A 41 -20.97 -4.43 -8.36
CA THR A 41 -19.88 -5.21 -8.96
C THR A 41 -18.52 -4.55 -8.75
N ARG A 42 -18.41 -3.21 -8.92
CA ARG A 42 -17.18 -2.47 -8.63
C ARG A 42 -16.82 -2.52 -7.14
N LEU A 43 -17.79 -2.32 -6.26
CA LEU A 43 -17.59 -2.41 -4.81
C LEU A 43 -17.08 -3.79 -4.40
N ARG A 44 -17.61 -4.87 -4.99
CA ARG A 44 -17.11 -6.22 -4.76
C ARG A 44 -15.64 -6.36 -5.14
N GLN A 45 -15.24 -5.86 -6.32
CA GLN A 45 -13.84 -5.90 -6.75
C GLN A 45 -12.91 -5.12 -5.81
N LEU A 46 -13.34 -3.94 -5.36
CA LEU A 46 -12.58 -3.14 -4.39
C LEU A 46 -12.45 -3.85 -3.03
N LEU A 47 -13.51 -4.51 -2.58
CA LEU A 47 -13.52 -5.26 -1.33
C LEU A 47 -12.60 -6.49 -1.41
N ASP A 48 -12.70 -7.27 -2.50
CA ASP A 48 -11.87 -8.45 -2.73
C ASP A 48 -10.38 -8.04 -2.70
N ARG A 49 -10.02 -6.95 -3.38
CA ARG A 49 -8.65 -6.42 -3.34
C ARG A 49 -8.24 -5.97 -1.94
N SER A 50 -9.11 -5.30 -1.19
CA SER A 50 -8.82 -4.84 0.17
C SER A 50 -8.57 -6.01 1.13
N MET A 51 -9.30 -7.12 0.95
CA MET A 51 -9.09 -8.37 1.70
C MET A 51 -7.76 -9.03 1.36
N GLU A 52 -7.40 -9.10 0.07
CA GLU A 52 -6.10 -9.62 -0.37
C GLU A 52 -4.95 -8.82 0.23
N THR A 53 -4.95 -7.50 0.06
CA THR A 53 -3.91 -6.62 0.62
C THR A 53 -3.85 -6.71 2.15
N GLY A 54 -5.00 -6.90 2.82
CA GLY A 54 -5.05 -7.15 4.26
C GLY A 54 -4.40 -8.47 4.68
N GLY A 55 -4.58 -9.53 3.88
CA GLY A 55 -3.93 -10.82 4.07
C GLY A 55 -2.42 -10.75 3.89
N GLU A 56 -1.96 -10.15 2.79
CA GLU A 56 -0.53 -9.95 2.49
C GLU A 56 0.15 -9.14 3.60
N LEU A 57 -0.50 -8.06 4.05
CA LEU A 57 0.00 -7.23 5.13
C LEU A 57 0.09 -7.98 6.47
N ARG A 58 -0.92 -8.81 6.79
CA ARG A 58 -0.89 -9.66 8.00
C ARG A 58 0.29 -10.62 7.94
N ASP A 59 0.49 -11.30 6.81
CA ASP A 59 1.55 -12.28 6.66
C ASP A 59 2.95 -11.61 6.77
N LEU A 60 3.09 -10.36 6.31
CA LEU A 60 4.28 -9.54 6.53
C LEU A 60 4.52 -9.16 8.01
N TYR A 61 3.46 -8.98 8.79
CA TYR A 61 3.57 -8.73 10.23
C TYR A 61 3.82 -9.99 11.05
N GLU A 62 3.40 -11.16 10.56
CA GLU A 62 3.70 -12.46 11.18
C GLU A 62 5.21 -12.76 11.20
N ASP A 63 5.97 -12.20 10.25
CA ASP A 63 7.43 -12.20 10.23
C ASP A 63 8.03 -13.61 10.41
N LYS A 64 7.47 -14.60 9.69
CA LYS A 64 7.83 -16.02 9.84
C LYS A 64 9.30 -16.31 9.54
N ASP A 65 9.93 -15.50 8.70
CA ASP A 65 11.33 -15.58 8.32
C ASP A 65 12.24 -14.67 9.16
N GLY A 66 11.68 -13.80 10.00
CA GLY A 66 12.41 -12.84 10.85
C GLY A 66 13.00 -11.65 10.10
N LEU A 67 12.76 -11.52 8.79
CA LEU A 67 13.37 -10.47 7.96
C LEU A 67 12.92 -9.07 8.36
N ARG A 68 11.69 -8.92 8.86
CA ARG A 68 11.20 -7.63 9.37
C ARG A 68 12.00 -7.19 10.57
N LYS A 69 12.23 -8.12 11.51
CA LYS A 69 13.03 -7.84 12.70
C LYS A 69 14.47 -7.51 12.35
N GLU A 70 15.07 -8.22 11.39
CA GLU A 70 16.43 -7.93 10.89
C GLU A 70 16.51 -6.56 10.23
N GLU A 71 15.54 -6.20 9.38
CA GLU A 71 15.51 -4.88 8.73
C GLU A 71 15.37 -3.75 9.77
N ILE A 72 14.53 -3.93 10.79
CA ILE A 72 14.39 -2.98 11.89
C ILE A 72 15.69 -2.88 12.69
N ALA A 73 16.35 -3.99 12.98
CA ALA A 73 17.63 -3.98 13.70
C ALA A 73 18.73 -3.27 12.91
N ALA A 74 18.75 -3.40 11.58
CA ALA A 74 19.69 -2.70 10.70
C ALA A 74 19.49 -1.17 10.76
N LEU A 75 18.26 -0.70 11.01
CA LEU A 75 17.95 0.71 11.23
C LEU A 75 18.41 1.25 12.60
N SER A 76 18.83 0.38 13.54
CA SER A 76 19.27 0.77 14.88
C SER A 76 20.68 0.22 15.23
N GLY A 77 21.51 0.01 14.20
CA GLY A 77 22.87 -0.49 14.34
C GLY A 77 23.95 0.61 14.41
N PRO A 78 25.23 0.24 14.60
CA PRO A 78 26.34 1.21 14.75
C PRO A 78 26.51 2.19 13.57
N ASN A 79 25.97 1.86 12.39
CA ASN A 79 26.05 2.64 11.15
C ASN A 79 24.71 3.28 10.74
N GLU A 80 23.80 3.50 11.69
CA GLU A 80 22.48 4.13 11.53
C GLU A 80 22.44 5.29 10.52
N PHE A 81 23.36 6.25 10.64
CA PHE A 81 23.38 7.43 9.76
C PHE A 81 23.71 7.07 8.30
N ALA A 82 24.68 6.20 8.07
CA ALA A 82 25.07 5.79 6.72
C ALA A 82 23.93 5.01 6.05
N GLU A 83 23.29 4.11 6.78
CA GLU A 83 22.13 3.34 6.34
C GLU A 83 20.96 4.28 5.99
N PHE A 84 20.64 5.22 6.87
CA PHE A 84 19.59 6.22 6.66
C PHE A 84 19.81 7.05 5.40
N TYR A 85 21.01 7.61 5.20
CA TYR A 85 21.31 8.41 4.02
C TYR A 85 21.29 7.59 2.73
N SER A 86 21.68 6.31 2.78
CA SER A 86 21.58 5.41 1.63
C SER A 86 20.12 5.18 1.22
N ARG A 87 19.24 4.90 2.19
CA ARG A 87 17.79 4.71 1.96
C ARG A 87 17.11 5.99 1.50
N LEU A 88 17.44 7.13 2.12
CA LEU A 88 16.91 8.43 1.72
C LEU A 88 17.27 8.77 0.26
N LYS A 89 18.50 8.45 -0.17
CA LYS A 89 18.91 8.63 -1.55
C LYS A 89 18.06 7.79 -2.51
N ILE A 90 17.84 6.51 -2.18
CA ILE A 90 17.00 5.61 -2.98
C ILE A 90 15.56 6.15 -3.09
N ILE A 91 14.96 6.59 -1.98
CA ILE A 91 13.61 7.16 -1.97
C ILE A 91 13.53 8.41 -2.85
N LYS A 92 14.51 9.32 -2.75
CA LYS A 92 14.57 10.53 -3.58
C LYS A 92 14.72 10.20 -5.07
N ASP A 93 15.59 9.24 -5.39
CA ASP A 93 15.83 8.80 -6.77
C ASP A 93 14.58 8.13 -7.36
N PHE A 94 13.87 7.32 -6.56
CA PHE A 94 12.61 6.69 -6.94
C PHE A 94 11.52 7.73 -7.20
N HIS A 95 11.29 8.65 -6.27
CA HIS A 95 10.32 9.73 -6.42
C HIS A 95 10.62 10.63 -7.63
N ARG A 96 11.91 10.92 -7.89
CA ARG A 96 12.33 11.68 -9.07
C ARG A 96 12.02 10.96 -10.39
N LYS A 97 12.16 9.63 -10.42
CA LYS A 97 11.86 8.81 -11.60
C LYS A 97 10.37 8.57 -11.77
N HIS A 98 9.61 8.60 -10.69
CA HIS A 98 8.18 8.32 -10.67
C HIS A 98 7.40 9.46 -9.98
N PRO A 99 7.40 10.67 -10.59
CA PRO A 99 6.77 11.84 -9.98
C PRO A 99 5.25 11.71 -9.75
N ASN A 100 4.61 10.75 -10.43
CA ASN A 100 3.16 10.51 -10.39
C ASN A 100 2.77 9.19 -9.68
N GLU A 101 3.71 8.49 -9.05
CA GLU A 101 3.42 7.19 -8.41
C GLU A 101 2.53 7.32 -7.17
N VAL A 102 2.40 8.54 -6.64
CA VAL A 102 1.47 8.87 -5.56
C VAL A 102 -0.01 8.93 -6.04
N GLY A 103 -0.31 8.67 -7.32
CA GLY A 103 -1.68 8.87 -7.82
C GLY A 103 -2.05 8.25 -9.16
N THR A 104 -1.47 7.12 -9.56
CA THR A 104 -1.83 6.49 -10.86
C THR A 104 -2.07 4.99 -10.78
N TYR A 105 -3.00 4.54 -9.92
CA TYR A 105 -3.69 3.27 -10.14
C TYR A 105 -5.17 3.38 -9.76
N TYR A 106 -6.00 3.13 -10.79
CA TYR A 106 -7.47 3.06 -10.90
C TYR A 106 -8.24 4.38 -11.00
#